data_AF-A0A3L7S937-F1
#
_entry.id   AF-A0A3L7S937-F1
#
_cell.length_a   1.000
_cell.length_b   1.000
_cell.length_c   1.000
_cell.angle_alpha   90.00
_cell.angle_beta   90.00
_cell.angle_gamma   90.00
#
_symmetry.space_group_name_H-M   'P 1'
#
loop_
_entity.id
_entity.type
_entity.pdbx_description
1 polymer ?
#
loop_
_entity_poly.entity_id
_entity_poly.type
_entity_poly.pdbx_seq_one_letter_code
_entity_poly.pdbx_strand_id
1 'polypeptide(L)'
;MAEYIQRSFPEEISRQSLLFQALFRGLTQRGTKLDPKTVMGQWAGKLAITLLDPDYIRAASWENLPLAGASTGSPWGIRPRASSDGIADALFFDSIANGEQLTGILRSAPFKIPEKLTFWLCGHNGLPGVDSPAVNHVRLKLVETGEVLAKEIPPRSDVARQVSWELKSWAGKLGVFEAVDGDTATAYAWLAVGRFEPQVVAAPAPEFAFTDTTLITAIQVADQLHLGQLAPAVMELLTNPHVETPVRTAAAQAGLNLSRPAAITALSTIVQSPTEPSVLRTTAAQFLGSVNSALSREALASALRNAPAPLQQPIALTMAGTPEGADMLLTLIGSGRASARLLQDKPILDRLTSLPIADRAEKIEELTQGLPAADDRLKQLIVKFSSNFTNSEATPEMGLAVFKKSCVACHRINDEGGKVGPQLDGVGHRGLERLLEDVLDPNRNVDAAFRASVVAKKDGLVVTGLKLRDEGKTVVLGDHLGKEVRIPLEEIEEVRLSNLSPMPSNFADQLNEADLRALVTYLLQQKQAVKASTPKLE
;
A
#
# COMPACT_ATOMS: atom_id res chain seq x y z
N MET A 1 -2.06 -17.40 38.75
CA MET A 1 -1.73 -16.09 38.14
C MET A 1 -2.93 -15.46 37.44
N ALA A 2 -3.55 -16.10 36.45
CA ALA A 2 -4.72 -15.55 35.74
C ALA A 2 -5.88 -15.14 36.68
N GLU A 3 -6.24 -15.96 37.67
CA GLU A 3 -7.25 -15.61 38.69
C GLU A 3 -6.83 -14.41 39.55
N TYR A 4 -5.55 -14.37 39.93
CA TYR A 4 -5.01 -13.29 40.75
C TYR A 4 -5.09 -11.94 40.03
N ILE A 5 -4.73 -11.90 38.75
CA ILE A 5 -4.78 -10.69 37.92
C ILE A 5 -6.23 -10.21 37.76
N GLN A 6 -7.15 -11.09 37.38
CA GLN A 6 -8.57 -10.73 37.22
C GLN A 6 -9.19 -10.22 38.52
N ARG A 7 -8.87 -10.84 39.66
CA ARG A 7 -9.37 -10.40 40.96
C ARG A 7 -8.75 -9.08 41.42
N SER A 8 -7.49 -8.83 41.07
CA SER A 8 -6.77 -7.62 41.50
C SER A 8 -7.13 -6.39 40.66
N PHE A 9 -7.58 -6.60 39.42
CA PHE A 9 -7.79 -5.54 38.43
C PHE A 9 -9.13 -5.70 37.66
N PRO A 10 -10.28 -5.88 38.32
CA PRO A 10 -11.54 -6.32 37.67
C PRO A 10 -12.05 -5.38 36.56
N GLU A 11 -11.85 -4.07 36.71
CA GLU A 11 -12.32 -3.04 35.77
C GLU A 11 -11.18 -2.42 34.92
N GLU A 12 -9.93 -2.83 35.15
CA GLU A 12 -8.76 -2.28 34.44
C GLU A 12 -8.40 -3.15 33.23
N ILE A 13 -9.24 -3.14 32.18
CA ILE A 13 -9.08 -3.98 30.98
C ILE A 13 -7.73 -3.76 30.30
N SER A 14 -7.24 -2.52 30.21
CA SER A 14 -5.92 -2.22 29.64
C SER A 14 -4.81 -2.94 30.41
N ARG A 15 -4.79 -2.80 31.73
CA ARG A 15 -3.80 -3.45 32.60
C ARG A 15 -3.88 -4.97 32.56
N GLN A 16 -5.10 -5.52 32.54
CA GLN A 16 -5.30 -6.95 32.32
C GLN A 16 -4.70 -7.40 30.97
N SER A 17 -4.89 -6.62 29.92
CA SER A 17 -4.40 -6.91 28.57
C SER A 17 -2.87 -6.90 28.51
N LEU A 18 -2.21 -5.93 29.14
CA LEU A 18 -0.75 -5.86 29.23
C LEU A 18 -0.16 -7.09 29.92
N LEU A 19 -0.72 -7.46 31.08
CA LEU A 19 -0.27 -8.62 31.84
C LEU A 19 -0.55 -9.93 31.08
N PHE A 20 -1.70 -10.01 30.41
CA PHE A 20 -2.05 -11.14 29.55
C PHE A 20 -1.05 -11.29 28.41
N GLN A 21 -0.66 -10.22 27.72
CA GLN A 21 0.28 -10.25 26.60
C GLN A 21 1.62 -10.88 26.98
N ALA A 22 2.17 -10.52 28.15
CA ALA A 22 3.42 -11.10 28.64
C ALA A 22 3.30 -12.61 28.86
N LEU A 23 2.18 -13.06 29.46
CA LEU A 23 1.90 -14.48 29.69
C LEU A 23 1.67 -15.24 28.37
N PHE A 24 0.89 -14.66 27.46
CA PHE A 24 0.57 -15.24 26.16
C PHE A 24 1.81 -15.40 25.30
N ARG A 25 2.67 -14.36 25.23
CA ARG A 25 3.96 -14.43 24.53
C ARG A 25 4.83 -15.56 25.07
N GLY A 26 4.89 -15.73 26.38
CA GLY A 26 5.62 -16.83 27.02
C GLY A 26 5.04 -18.21 26.67
N LEU A 27 3.73 -18.36 26.56
CA LEU A 27 3.08 -19.60 26.13
C LEU A 27 3.40 -19.93 24.66
N THR A 28 3.27 -18.94 23.78
CA THR A 28 3.56 -19.09 22.35
C THR A 28 5.02 -19.46 22.10
N GLN A 29 5.98 -18.85 22.81
CA GLN A 29 7.41 -19.20 22.71
C GLN A 29 7.71 -20.65 23.11
N ARG A 30 6.89 -21.25 23.99
CA ARG A 30 7.00 -22.66 24.38
C ARG A 30 6.19 -23.61 23.47
N GLY A 31 5.59 -23.10 22.39
CA GLY A 31 4.71 -23.88 21.51
C GLY A 31 3.40 -24.33 22.16
N THR A 32 3.02 -23.73 23.31
CA THR A 32 1.78 -24.07 24.03
C THR A 32 0.62 -23.23 23.50
N LYS A 33 -0.47 -23.87 23.08
CA LYS A 33 -1.71 -23.21 22.66
C LYS A 33 -2.65 -22.94 23.83
N LEU A 34 -3.53 -21.95 23.69
CA LEU A 34 -4.60 -21.72 24.65
C LEU A 34 -5.64 -22.86 24.59
N ASP A 35 -6.09 -23.32 25.76
CA ASP A 35 -7.21 -24.26 25.89
C ASP A 35 -8.44 -23.52 26.44
N PRO A 36 -9.55 -23.44 25.70
CA PRO A 36 -10.76 -22.73 26.13
C PRO A 36 -11.38 -23.28 27.43
N LYS A 37 -11.03 -24.50 27.84
CA LYS A 37 -11.51 -25.11 29.10
C LYS A 37 -10.72 -24.64 30.33
N THR A 38 -9.56 -24.04 30.13
CA THR A 38 -8.72 -23.54 31.23
C THR A 38 -9.12 -22.13 31.63
N VAL A 39 -8.84 -21.75 32.88
CA VAL A 39 -9.01 -20.38 33.38
C VAL A 39 -8.30 -19.36 32.47
N MET A 40 -7.10 -19.69 31.99
CA MET A 40 -6.33 -18.83 31.09
C MET A 40 -7.04 -18.65 29.75
N GLY A 41 -7.58 -19.73 29.16
CA GLY A 41 -8.31 -19.65 27.90
C GLY A 41 -9.64 -18.90 28.02
N GLN A 42 -10.37 -19.07 29.12
CA GLN A 42 -11.60 -18.32 29.38
C GLN A 42 -11.33 -16.83 29.59
N TRP A 43 -10.26 -16.48 30.32
CA TRP A 43 -9.84 -15.09 30.49
C TRP A 43 -9.40 -14.47 29.16
N ALA A 44 -8.58 -15.19 28.39
CA ALA A 44 -8.15 -14.79 27.06
C ALA A 44 -9.35 -14.50 26.15
N GLY A 45 -10.33 -15.42 26.11
CA GLY A 45 -11.53 -15.27 25.29
C GLY A 45 -12.35 -14.05 25.68
N LYS A 46 -12.55 -13.79 26.97
CA LYS A 46 -13.23 -12.58 27.46
C LYS A 46 -12.49 -11.31 27.05
N LEU A 47 -11.17 -11.27 27.23
CA LEU A 47 -10.35 -10.14 26.79
C LEU A 47 -10.47 -9.93 25.28
N ALA A 48 -10.37 -10.98 24.47
CA ALA A 48 -10.51 -10.87 23.02
C ALA A 48 -11.89 -10.32 22.61
N ILE A 49 -12.97 -10.75 23.28
CA ILE A 49 -14.32 -10.24 23.01
C ILE A 49 -14.41 -8.75 23.33
N THR A 50 -13.91 -8.32 24.49
CA THR A 50 -13.94 -6.90 24.88
C THR A 50 -13.05 -6.05 23.98
N LEU A 51 -11.82 -6.50 23.70
CA LEU A 51 -10.82 -5.74 22.93
C LEU A 51 -11.17 -5.61 21.44
N LEU A 52 -11.96 -6.55 20.89
CA LEU A 52 -12.43 -6.52 19.50
C LEU A 52 -13.86 -6.02 19.35
N ASP A 53 -14.49 -5.57 20.44
CA ASP A 53 -15.78 -4.89 20.38
C ASP A 53 -15.61 -3.54 19.67
N PRO A 54 -16.33 -3.26 18.56
CA PRO A 54 -16.26 -1.99 17.87
C PRO A 54 -16.56 -0.78 18.77
N ASP A 55 -17.46 -0.91 19.74
CA ASP A 55 -17.76 0.17 20.69
C ASP A 55 -16.63 0.37 21.67
N TYR A 56 -15.94 -0.68 22.09
CA TYR A 56 -14.74 -0.56 22.91
C TYR A 56 -13.59 0.07 22.10
N ILE A 57 -13.35 -0.37 20.87
CA ILE A 57 -12.37 0.24 19.97
C ILE A 57 -12.69 1.72 19.75
N ARG A 58 -13.96 2.09 19.56
CA ARG A 58 -14.37 3.51 19.39
C ARG A 58 -14.28 4.33 20.66
N ALA A 59 -14.73 3.78 21.80
CA ALA A 59 -14.79 4.49 23.08
C ALA A 59 -13.43 4.61 23.76
N ALA A 60 -12.52 3.67 23.51
CA ALA A 60 -11.21 3.61 24.15
C ALA A 60 -10.13 4.42 23.42
N SER A 61 -10.39 4.93 22.21
CA SER A 61 -9.31 5.31 21.30
C SER A 61 -9.26 6.78 20.93
N TRP A 62 -8.03 7.27 20.90
CA TRP A 62 -7.63 8.27 19.93
C TRP A 62 -7.26 7.55 18.63
N GLU A 63 -7.60 8.13 17.50
CA GLU A 63 -7.32 7.64 16.16
C GLU A 63 -6.13 8.41 15.56
N ASN A 64 -5.19 7.72 14.93
CA ASN A 64 -4.17 8.36 14.09
C ASN A 64 -4.68 8.46 12.66
N LEU A 65 -4.66 9.66 12.10
CA LEU A 65 -5.05 9.94 10.72
C LEU A 65 -3.86 10.51 9.95
N PRO A 66 -3.56 10.01 8.74
CA PRO A 66 -2.48 10.55 7.93
C PRO A 66 -2.81 11.97 7.46
N LEU A 67 -1.80 12.83 7.37
CA LEU A 67 -1.89 14.08 6.62
C LEU A 67 -1.85 13.81 5.12
N ALA A 68 -2.49 14.68 4.33
CA ALA A 68 -2.50 14.54 2.87
C ALA A 68 -1.06 14.57 2.33
N GLY A 69 -0.62 13.47 1.72
CA GLY A 69 0.74 13.33 1.17
C GLY A 69 1.82 12.85 2.15
N ALA A 70 1.47 12.54 3.41
CA ALA A 70 2.40 12.05 4.43
C ALA A 70 2.67 10.53 4.35
N SER A 71 3.75 10.09 5.00
CA SER A 71 4.13 8.68 5.16
C SER A 71 3.07 7.88 5.94
N THR A 72 3.02 6.57 5.75
CA THR A 72 2.02 5.69 6.39
C THR A 72 2.23 5.43 7.89
N GLY A 73 3.22 6.04 8.55
CA GLY A 73 3.52 5.82 9.98
C GLY A 73 2.93 6.88 10.90
N SER A 74 2.52 6.49 12.11
CA SER A 74 2.04 7.41 13.16
C SER A 74 3.18 8.09 13.91
N PRO A 75 3.23 9.44 14.01
CA PRO A 75 4.20 10.12 14.87
C PRO A 75 3.91 9.92 16.37
N TRP A 76 2.65 9.65 16.71
CA TRP A 76 2.14 9.73 18.06
C TRP A 76 2.51 8.53 18.94
N GLY A 77 3.00 8.83 20.14
CA GLY A 77 3.16 7.89 21.23
C GLY A 77 3.00 8.59 22.57
N ILE A 78 3.51 7.98 23.64
CA ILE A 78 3.44 8.53 25.01
C ILE A 78 4.83 8.82 25.53
N ARG A 79 5.00 10.02 26.07
CA ARG A 79 6.21 10.38 26.80
C ARG A 79 5.88 11.18 28.06
N PRO A 80 6.70 11.06 29.12
CA PRO A 80 6.65 11.97 30.24
C PRO A 80 7.12 13.37 29.80
N ARG A 81 6.41 14.42 30.24
CA ARG A 81 6.75 15.83 29.99
C ARG A 81 6.65 16.65 31.26
N ALA A 82 7.59 17.57 31.42
CA ALA A 82 7.56 18.58 32.47
C ALA A 82 6.49 19.64 32.16
N SER A 83 5.85 20.15 33.20
CA SER A 83 4.80 21.16 33.13
C SER A 83 5.17 22.37 34.00
N SER A 84 4.71 23.56 33.63
CA SER A 84 5.03 24.81 34.33
C SER A 84 4.44 24.92 35.74
N ASP A 85 3.56 24.00 36.15
CA ASP A 85 3.07 23.85 37.52
C ASP A 85 3.99 23.00 38.42
N GLY A 86 5.16 22.59 37.91
CA GLY A 86 6.17 21.87 38.69
C GLY A 86 6.06 20.35 38.63
N ILE A 87 5.10 19.79 37.89
CA ILE A 87 5.03 18.34 37.64
C ILE A 87 6.05 17.98 36.55
N ALA A 88 6.98 17.07 36.85
CA ALA A 88 8.12 16.77 35.97
C ALA A 88 7.89 15.60 35.00
N ASP A 89 6.96 14.69 35.31
CA ASP A 89 6.84 13.37 34.67
C ASP A 89 5.39 13.00 34.27
N ALA A 90 4.51 13.98 34.12
CA ALA A 90 3.16 13.74 33.63
C ALA A 90 3.19 13.17 32.20
N LEU A 91 2.29 12.23 31.90
CA LEU A 91 2.22 11.59 30.58
C LEU A 91 1.45 12.46 29.58
N PHE A 92 2.00 12.57 28.37
CA PHE A 92 1.43 13.33 27.26
C PHE A 92 1.37 12.46 26.00
N PHE A 93 0.38 12.74 25.14
CA PHE A 93 0.43 12.34 23.73
C PHE A 93 1.51 13.15 23.05
N ASP A 94 2.43 12.49 22.37
CA ASP A 94 3.68 13.10 21.94
C ASP A 94 4.02 12.66 20.52
N SER A 95 4.13 13.61 19.60
CA SER A 95 4.38 13.34 18.19
C SER A 95 5.84 13.01 17.86
N ILE A 96 6.78 13.23 18.79
CA ILE A 96 8.18 12.83 18.56
C ILE A 96 8.44 11.36 18.90
N ALA A 97 7.49 10.70 19.55
CA ALA A 97 7.72 9.41 20.21
C ALA A 97 8.18 8.30 19.24
N ASN A 98 7.68 8.32 18.01
CA ASN A 98 8.00 7.33 16.98
C ASN A 98 8.96 7.82 15.90
N GLY A 99 9.43 9.08 15.99
CA GLY A 99 10.42 9.66 15.08
C GLY A 99 10.07 11.07 14.61
N GLU A 100 11.08 11.95 14.55
CA GLU A 100 10.95 13.39 14.27
C GLU A 100 10.47 13.74 12.85
N GLN A 101 10.51 12.81 11.89
CA GLN A 101 10.09 13.07 10.51
C GLN A 101 8.67 12.56 10.20
N LEU A 102 8.03 11.87 11.15
CA LEU A 102 6.67 11.40 10.97
C LEU A 102 5.70 12.55 11.21
N THR A 103 4.62 12.58 10.45
CA THR A 103 3.56 13.59 10.57
C THR A 103 2.20 12.92 10.57
N GLY A 104 1.20 13.54 11.19
CA GLY A 104 -0.10 12.93 11.38
C GLY A 104 -1.02 13.70 12.31
N ILE A 105 -2.26 13.26 12.39
CA ILE A 105 -3.31 13.83 13.23
C ILE A 105 -3.72 12.79 14.27
N LEU A 106 -3.62 13.14 15.55
CA LEU A 106 -4.21 12.37 16.63
C LEU A 106 -5.59 12.93 16.95
N ARG A 107 -6.65 12.17 16.67
CA ARG A 107 -8.04 12.58 16.85
C ARG A 107 -8.68 11.82 18.02
N SER A 108 -9.34 12.52 18.93
CA SER A 108 -10.11 11.86 19.99
C SER A 108 -11.40 11.23 19.46
N ALA A 109 -11.95 10.26 20.18
CA ALA A 109 -13.36 9.92 20.04
C ALA A 109 -14.27 11.16 20.23
N PRO A 110 -15.47 11.20 19.61
CA PRO A 110 -16.45 12.25 19.84
C PRO A 110 -16.86 12.36 21.31
N PHE A 111 -16.99 13.59 21.82
CA PHE A 111 -17.43 13.87 23.19
C PHE A 111 -18.37 15.07 23.25
N LYS A 112 -19.14 15.18 24.33
CA LYS A 112 -19.95 16.37 24.61
C LYS A 112 -19.04 17.51 25.05
N ILE A 113 -19.02 18.60 24.29
CA ILE A 113 -18.20 19.76 24.56
C ILE A 113 -18.59 20.36 25.93
N PRO A 114 -17.65 20.53 26.89
CA PRO A 114 -17.93 21.19 28.16
C PRO A 114 -18.02 22.71 27.99
N GLU A 115 -18.53 23.43 28.97
CA GLU A 115 -18.53 24.91 28.94
C GLU A 115 -17.14 25.52 28.93
N LYS A 116 -16.17 24.80 29.52
CA LYS A 116 -14.76 25.17 29.59
C LYS A 116 -13.93 23.90 29.44
N LEU A 117 -12.88 23.96 28.62
CA LEU A 117 -11.92 22.87 28.48
C LEU A 117 -10.52 23.43 28.72
N THR A 118 -9.80 22.80 29.64
CA THR A 118 -8.39 23.08 29.89
C THR A 118 -7.56 21.85 29.57
N PHE A 119 -6.32 22.07 29.13
CA PHE A 119 -5.36 21.01 28.82
C PHE A 119 -3.95 21.59 28.86
N TRP A 120 -2.95 20.75 28.75
CA TRP A 120 -1.54 21.15 28.78
C TRP A 120 -0.89 20.89 27.44
N LEU A 121 -0.10 21.85 26.95
CA LEU A 121 0.52 21.82 25.62
C LEU A 121 1.99 22.24 25.69
N CYS A 122 2.87 21.44 25.09
CA CYS A 122 4.26 21.79 24.77
C CYS A 122 4.59 21.41 23.32
N GLY A 123 5.78 21.81 22.86
CA GLY A 123 6.26 21.53 21.52
C GLY A 123 6.78 22.75 20.81
N HIS A 124 7.08 22.55 19.52
CA HIS A 124 7.71 23.52 18.63
C HIS A 124 7.05 23.52 17.25
N ASN A 125 7.36 24.57 16.50
CA ASN A 125 6.90 24.84 15.14
C ASN A 125 8.14 25.35 14.37
N GLY A 126 9.03 24.44 13.99
CA GLY A 126 10.29 24.76 13.35
C GLY A 126 11.36 25.39 14.23
N LEU A 127 12.54 25.57 13.62
CA LEU A 127 13.79 25.98 14.26
C LEU A 127 13.69 27.33 14.99
N PRO A 128 14.29 27.49 16.19
CA PRO A 128 14.36 28.75 16.90
C PRO A 128 14.94 29.87 16.03
N GLY A 129 14.31 31.05 16.05
CA GLY A 129 14.76 32.23 15.28
C GLY A 129 14.40 32.21 13.79
N VAL A 130 13.77 31.14 13.29
CA VAL A 130 13.18 31.08 11.95
C VAL A 130 11.68 31.34 12.04
N ASP A 131 11.17 32.15 11.11
CA ASP A 131 9.74 32.36 10.91
C ASP A 131 9.17 31.17 10.11
N SER A 132 8.77 30.13 10.82
CA SER A 132 8.24 28.90 10.25
C SER A 132 6.70 28.92 10.24
N PRO A 133 6.05 28.37 9.20
CA PRO A 133 4.60 28.21 9.19
C PRO A 133 4.12 27.41 10.40
N ALA A 134 3.06 27.86 11.07
CA ALA A 134 2.49 27.18 12.24
C ALA A 134 1.64 25.95 11.83
N VAL A 135 2.33 24.92 11.33
CA VAL A 135 1.73 23.66 10.88
C VAL A 135 1.37 22.75 12.06
N ASN A 136 2.13 22.80 13.15
CA ASN A 136 1.83 22.07 14.38
C ASN A 136 0.81 22.84 15.21
N HIS A 137 -0.29 22.19 15.56
CA HIS A 137 -1.37 22.80 16.32
C HIS A 137 -2.29 21.76 16.96
N VAL A 138 -3.04 22.18 17.97
CA VAL A 138 -4.22 21.47 18.45
C VAL A 138 -5.48 22.23 18.06
N ARG A 139 -6.60 21.53 17.88
CA ARG A 139 -7.89 22.14 17.55
C ARG A 139 -9.08 21.34 18.07
N LEU A 140 -10.19 22.04 18.30
CA LEU A 140 -11.50 21.45 18.56
C LEU A 140 -12.38 21.62 17.33
N LYS A 141 -13.03 20.55 16.88
CA LYS A 141 -13.98 20.59 15.76
C LYS A 141 -15.37 20.12 16.16
N LEU A 142 -16.39 20.70 15.55
CA LEU A 142 -17.75 20.18 15.62
C LEU A 142 -17.85 18.91 14.75
N VAL A 143 -18.48 17.85 15.27
CA VAL A 143 -18.63 16.59 14.52
C VAL A 143 -19.53 16.74 13.29
N GLU A 144 -20.63 17.47 13.44
CA GLU A 144 -21.66 17.60 12.41
C GLU A 144 -21.19 18.41 11.19
N THR A 145 -20.51 19.53 11.41
CA THR A 145 -20.13 20.47 10.35
C THR A 145 -18.66 20.41 9.99
N GLY A 146 -17.83 19.80 10.83
CA GLY A 146 -16.37 19.87 10.71
C GLY A 146 -15.78 21.25 11.01
N GLU A 147 -16.58 22.21 11.49
CA GLU A 147 -16.16 23.56 11.83
C GLU A 147 -15.13 23.54 12.96
N VAL A 148 -14.07 24.34 12.84
CA VAL A 148 -13.04 24.51 13.88
C VAL A 148 -13.52 25.56 14.87
N LEU A 149 -13.76 25.15 16.12
CA LEU A 149 -14.29 25.99 17.19
C LEU A 149 -13.20 26.70 17.98
N ALA A 150 -12.04 26.05 18.12
CA ALA A 150 -10.86 26.58 18.81
C ALA A 150 -9.60 25.96 18.22
N LYS A 151 -8.48 26.70 18.26
CA LYS A 151 -7.17 26.27 17.78
C LYS A 151 -6.07 26.91 18.62
N GLU A 152 -5.05 26.14 18.97
CA GLU A 152 -3.88 26.62 19.71
C GLU A 152 -2.60 26.07 19.07
N ILE A 153 -1.54 26.87 19.03
CA ILE A 153 -0.22 26.44 18.55
C ILE A 153 0.69 26.13 19.75
N PRO A 154 1.63 25.16 19.64
CA PRO A 154 2.54 24.85 20.73
C PRO A 154 3.40 26.06 21.10
N PRO A 155 3.75 26.22 22.39
CA PRO A 155 4.36 27.44 22.94
C PRO A 155 5.85 27.65 22.59
N ARG A 156 6.41 26.86 21.65
CA ARG A 156 7.86 26.78 21.35
C ARG A 156 8.68 26.51 22.62
N SER A 157 8.26 25.50 23.38
CA SER A 157 8.88 25.12 24.65
C SER A 157 8.71 23.63 24.91
N ASP A 158 9.73 23.01 25.52
CA ASP A 158 9.68 21.63 26.00
C ASP A 158 8.82 21.48 27.27
N VAL A 159 8.58 22.60 27.96
CA VAL A 159 7.79 22.65 29.20
C VAL A 159 6.34 22.97 28.86
N ALA A 160 5.44 22.06 29.25
CA ALA A 160 4.02 22.20 29.00
C ALA A 160 3.43 23.40 29.75
N ARG A 161 2.56 24.13 29.07
CA ARG A 161 1.80 25.25 29.63
C ARG A 161 0.31 24.91 29.56
N GLN A 162 -0.44 25.38 30.55
CA GLN A 162 -1.88 25.21 30.55
C GLN A 162 -2.51 26.12 29.49
N VAL A 163 -3.43 25.55 28.71
CA VAL A 163 -4.29 26.21 27.75
C VAL A 163 -5.73 26.11 28.26
N SER A 164 -6.51 27.16 28.05
CA SER A 164 -7.91 27.22 28.49
C SER A 164 -8.78 27.75 27.36
N TRP A 165 -9.77 26.96 26.95
CA TRP A 165 -10.79 27.35 25.99
C TRP A 165 -12.14 27.54 26.67
N GLU A 166 -12.76 28.69 26.42
CA GLU A 166 -14.12 29.00 26.86
C GLU A 166 -15.10 28.62 25.74
N LEU A 167 -15.97 27.65 26.01
CA LEU A 167 -16.74 26.91 25.00
C LEU A 167 -18.25 26.94 25.25
N LYS A 168 -18.74 27.86 26.08
CA LYS A 168 -20.16 27.99 26.48
C LYS A 168 -21.14 27.95 25.30
N SER A 169 -20.82 28.62 24.20
CA SER A 169 -21.67 28.67 22.99
C SER A 169 -21.87 27.32 22.31
N TRP A 170 -21.03 26.34 22.63
CA TRP A 170 -20.99 25.00 22.01
C TRP A 170 -21.23 23.88 23.02
N ALA A 171 -21.47 24.24 24.30
CA ALA A 171 -21.63 23.28 25.38
C ALA A 171 -22.76 22.27 25.06
N GLY A 172 -22.49 20.99 25.30
CA GLY A 172 -23.42 19.89 25.05
C GLY A 172 -23.47 19.39 23.61
N LYS A 173 -22.92 20.11 22.63
CA LYS A 173 -22.75 19.60 21.25
C LYS A 173 -21.65 18.55 21.18
N LEU A 174 -21.66 17.73 20.14
CA LEU A 174 -20.60 16.74 19.90
C LEU A 174 -19.41 17.38 19.17
N GLY A 175 -18.23 17.24 19.76
CA GLY A 175 -16.97 17.68 19.21
C GLY A 175 -15.89 16.60 19.23
N VAL A 176 -14.82 16.84 18.49
CA VAL A 176 -13.59 16.03 18.49
C VAL A 176 -12.38 16.92 18.71
N PHE A 177 -11.42 16.46 19.51
CA PHE A 177 -10.15 17.12 19.70
C PHE A 177 -9.13 16.53 18.74
N GLU A 178 -8.34 17.37 18.09
CA GLU A 178 -7.26 16.94 17.20
C GLU A 178 -5.94 17.59 17.60
N ALA A 179 -4.89 16.79 17.72
CA ALA A 179 -3.51 17.24 17.73
C ALA A 179 -2.90 16.96 16.35
N VAL A 180 -2.29 17.96 15.73
CA VAL A 180 -1.81 17.90 14.35
C VAL A 180 -0.32 18.19 14.34
N ASP A 181 0.48 17.19 13.97
CA ASP A 181 1.89 17.37 13.62
C ASP A 181 2.02 17.35 12.10
N GLY A 182 2.36 18.50 11.52
CA GLY A 182 2.54 18.69 10.09
C GLY A 182 3.91 19.21 9.72
N ASP A 183 4.86 19.22 10.66
CA ASP A 183 6.21 19.70 10.42
C ASP A 183 7.10 18.51 10.04
N THR A 184 7.65 18.54 8.82
CA THR A 184 8.53 17.48 8.30
C THR A 184 10.01 17.75 8.56
N ALA A 185 10.33 18.83 9.27
CA ALA A 185 11.72 19.17 9.59
C ALA A 185 12.35 18.13 10.53
N THR A 186 13.68 18.06 10.53
CA THR A 186 14.43 17.04 11.28
C THR A 186 14.75 17.46 12.71
N ALA A 187 14.18 18.56 13.20
CA ALA A 187 14.38 19.07 14.55
C ALA A 187 13.32 20.14 14.86
N TYR A 188 12.92 20.26 16.12
CA TYR A 188 11.92 21.25 16.56
C TYR A 188 10.56 21.15 15.83
N ALA A 189 10.26 19.95 15.34
CA ALA A 189 9.07 19.59 14.57
C ALA A 189 8.24 18.58 15.37
N TRP A 190 7.67 19.02 16.50
CA TRP A 190 6.84 18.14 17.33
C TRP A 190 5.92 18.92 18.27
N LEU A 191 4.84 18.28 18.73
CA LEU A 191 4.02 18.77 19.84
C LEU A 191 3.61 17.65 20.79
N ALA A 192 3.26 18.04 22.01
CA ALA A 192 2.68 17.11 22.96
C ALA A 192 1.52 17.75 23.75
N VAL A 193 0.46 16.96 23.97
CA VAL A 193 -0.76 17.40 24.65
C VAL A 193 -1.24 16.37 25.68
N GLY A 194 -1.79 16.83 26.79
CA GLY A 194 -2.29 15.97 27.85
C GLY A 194 -3.05 16.70 28.94
N ARG A 195 -3.37 15.98 30.02
CA ARG A 195 -3.94 16.54 31.26
C ARG A 195 -5.21 17.38 31.02
N PHE A 196 -6.18 16.80 30.33
CA PHE A 196 -7.45 17.44 30.00
C PHE A 196 -8.37 17.56 31.23
N GLU A 197 -8.95 18.74 31.43
CA GLU A 197 -9.91 19.01 32.50
C GLU A 197 -11.06 19.91 32.00
N PRO A 198 -12.34 19.47 32.10
CA PRO A 198 -12.77 18.16 32.60
C PRO A 198 -12.26 17.02 31.70
N GLN A 199 -12.13 15.82 32.24
CA GLN A 199 -11.63 14.65 31.51
C GLN A 199 -12.71 14.13 30.54
N VAL A 200 -12.88 14.85 29.43
CA VAL A 200 -13.86 14.55 28.38
C VAL A 200 -13.30 13.68 27.26
N VAL A 201 -11.98 13.47 27.26
CA VAL A 201 -11.24 12.59 26.36
C VAL A 201 -10.38 11.63 27.18
N ALA A 202 -10.04 10.48 26.59
CA ALA A 202 -9.16 9.50 27.23
C ALA A 202 -7.78 10.14 27.54
N ALA A 203 -7.27 9.93 28.75
CA ALA A 203 -6.00 10.50 29.19
C ALA A 203 -4.81 9.73 28.60
N PRO A 204 -3.65 10.39 28.43
CA PRO A 204 -2.40 9.70 28.12
C PRO A 204 -2.06 8.69 29.23
N ALA A 205 -2.00 7.42 28.86
CA ALA A 205 -1.59 6.33 29.73
C ALA A 205 -0.45 5.57 29.03
N PRO A 206 0.43 4.84 29.74
CA PRO A 206 1.42 3.95 29.08
C PRO A 206 0.76 2.94 28.12
N GLU A 207 -0.55 2.74 28.30
CA GLU A 207 -1.47 1.87 27.58
C GLU A 207 -2.24 2.59 26.47
N PHE A 208 -1.96 3.88 26.25
CA PHE A 208 -2.49 4.69 25.13
C PHE A 208 -2.09 4.13 23.77
N ALA A 209 -1.02 3.35 23.75
CA ALA A 209 -0.97 2.31 22.79
C ALA A 209 -1.99 1.23 23.19
N PHE A 210 -3.23 1.37 22.71
CA PHE A 210 -3.84 0.20 22.07
C PHE A 210 -2.89 -0.17 20.94
N THR A 211 -1.78 -0.79 21.33
CA THR A 211 -0.70 -1.15 20.46
C THR A 211 -1.35 -2.00 19.39
N ASP A 212 -0.86 -1.89 18.16
CA ASP A 212 -1.04 -2.95 17.18
C ASP A 212 -0.86 -4.32 17.86
N THR A 213 0.07 -4.43 18.80
CA THR A 213 0.30 -5.62 19.64
C THR A 213 -0.90 -6.08 20.48
N THR A 214 -1.71 -5.18 21.06
CA THR A 214 -2.91 -5.54 21.83
C THR A 214 -4.01 -6.09 20.93
N LEU A 215 -4.28 -5.37 19.83
CA LEU A 215 -5.26 -5.82 18.83
C LEU A 215 -4.79 -7.11 18.16
N ILE A 216 -3.51 -7.20 17.77
CA ILE A 216 -2.89 -8.43 17.23
C ILE A 216 -3.04 -9.58 18.24
N THR A 217 -2.79 -9.35 19.53
CA THR A 217 -2.95 -10.37 20.56
C THR A 217 -4.41 -10.82 20.66
N ALA A 218 -5.36 -9.88 20.67
CA ALA A 218 -6.79 -10.20 20.70
C ALA A 218 -7.23 -11.01 19.45
N ILE A 219 -6.75 -10.62 18.27
CA ILE A 219 -6.97 -11.34 17.01
C ILE A 219 -6.38 -12.76 17.07
N GLN A 220 -5.15 -12.90 17.56
CA GLN A 220 -4.48 -14.20 17.71
C GLN A 220 -5.19 -15.11 18.71
N VAL A 221 -5.73 -14.54 19.79
CA VAL A 221 -6.57 -15.28 20.74
C VAL A 221 -7.88 -15.71 20.09
N ALA A 222 -8.54 -14.81 19.35
CA ALA A 222 -9.76 -15.12 18.62
C ALA A 222 -9.54 -16.29 17.63
N ASP A 223 -8.41 -16.28 16.92
CA ASP A 223 -7.97 -17.36 16.03
C ASP A 223 -7.72 -18.67 16.79
N GLN A 224 -6.84 -18.67 17.80
CA GLN A 224 -6.46 -19.88 18.54
C GLN A 224 -7.64 -20.56 19.26
N LEU A 225 -8.58 -19.75 19.76
CA LEU A 225 -9.77 -20.24 20.46
C LEU A 225 -10.97 -20.45 19.53
N HIS A 226 -10.82 -20.21 18.22
CA HIS A 226 -11.88 -20.33 17.22
C HIS A 226 -13.15 -19.56 17.57
N LEU A 227 -13.00 -18.30 18.01
CA LEU A 227 -14.12 -17.43 18.42
C LEU A 227 -14.87 -16.88 17.20
N GLY A 228 -15.68 -17.72 16.55
CA GLY A 228 -16.39 -17.37 15.31
C GLY A 228 -17.28 -16.11 15.40
N GLN A 229 -17.79 -15.79 16.59
CA GLN A 229 -18.56 -14.57 16.84
C GLN A 229 -17.76 -13.28 16.60
N LEU A 230 -16.43 -13.33 16.64
CA LEU A 230 -15.53 -12.19 16.41
C LEU A 230 -15.15 -12.04 14.93
N ALA A 231 -15.61 -12.94 14.05
CA ALA A 231 -15.29 -12.87 12.63
C ALA A 231 -15.66 -11.52 11.98
N PRO A 232 -16.83 -10.89 12.25
CA PRO A 232 -17.16 -9.59 11.67
C PRO A 232 -16.15 -8.49 12.06
N ALA A 233 -15.77 -8.40 13.34
CA ALA A 233 -14.81 -7.41 13.82
C ALA A 233 -13.41 -7.64 13.23
N VAL A 234 -12.96 -8.90 13.14
CA VAL A 234 -11.69 -9.25 12.49
C VAL A 234 -11.69 -8.84 11.01
N MET A 235 -12.80 -9.05 10.29
CA MET A 235 -12.92 -8.66 8.88
C MET A 235 -12.97 -7.14 8.68
N GLU A 236 -13.60 -6.40 9.60
CA GLU A 236 -13.59 -4.93 9.61
C GLU A 236 -12.15 -4.40 9.75
N LEU A 237 -11.37 -4.96 10.69
CA LEU A 237 -9.96 -4.60 10.87
C LEU A 237 -9.12 -4.89 9.62
N LEU A 238 -9.32 -6.05 8.96
CA LEU A 238 -8.59 -6.41 7.74
C LEU A 238 -8.84 -5.42 6.59
N THR A 239 -10.08 -4.98 6.42
CA THR A 239 -10.51 -4.20 5.25
C THR A 239 -10.41 -2.69 5.44
N ASN A 240 -10.24 -2.21 6.66
CA ASN A 240 -10.11 -0.79 6.96
C ASN A 240 -8.70 -0.26 6.60
N PRO A 241 -8.57 0.68 5.63
CA PRO A 241 -7.27 1.22 5.23
C PRO A 241 -6.62 2.14 6.28
N HIS A 242 -7.36 2.55 7.31
CA HIS A 242 -6.85 3.36 8.42
C HIS A 242 -6.24 2.52 9.55
N VAL A 243 -6.35 1.19 9.47
CA VAL A 243 -5.73 0.28 10.43
C VAL A 243 -4.30 -0.03 9.99
N GLU A 244 -3.38 -0.06 10.96
CA GLU A 244 -1.97 -0.34 10.73
C GLU A 244 -1.74 -1.72 10.09
N THR A 245 -0.75 -1.78 9.19
CA THR A 245 -0.46 -2.99 8.39
C THR A 245 -0.26 -4.25 9.24
N PRO A 246 0.47 -4.23 10.38
CA PRO A 246 0.64 -5.41 11.23
C PRO A 246 -0.68 -5.98 11.77
N VAL A 247 -1.63 -5.12 12.16
CA VAL A 247 -2.96 -5.53 12.64
C VAL A 247 -3.77 -6.16 11.52
N ARG A 248 -3.75 -5.54 10.33
CA ARG A 248 -4.43 -6.06 9.13
C ARG A 248 -3.86 -7.42 8.71
N THR A 249 -2.54 -7.62 8.80
CA THR A 249 -1.90 -8.92 8.54
C THR A 249 -2.32 -9.98 9.55
N ALA A 250 -2.41 -9.66 10.84
CA ALA A 250 -2.93 -10.60 11.85
C ALA A 250 -4.40 -10.93 11.57
N ALA A 251 -5.20 -9.94 11.21
CA ALA A 251 -6.61 -10.10 10.86
C ALA A 251 -6.81 -10.97 9.61
N ALA A 252 -5.93 -10.86 8.61
CA ALA A 252 -5.93 -11.73 7.43
C ALA A 252 -5.77 -13.21 7.80
N GLN A 253 -4.80 -13.52 8.66
CA GLN A 253 -4.56 -14.90 9.12
C GLN A 253 -5.74 -15.44 9.92
N ALA A 254 -6.24 -14.68 10.89
CA ALA A 254 -7.39 -15.08 11.71
C ALA A 254 -8.67 -15.19 10.87
N GLY A 255 -8.88 -14.27 9.93
CA GLY A 255 -10.03 -14.26 9.03
C GLY A 255 -10.14 -15.54 8.20
N LEU A 256 -9.03 -16.12 7.74
CA LEU A 256 -9.03 -17.39 7.01
C LEU A 256 -9.54 -18.58 7.83
N ASN A 257 -9.39 -18.52 9.16
CA ASN A 257 -9.84 -19.55 10.08
C ASN A 257 -11.25 -19.27 10.63
N LEU A 258 -11.61 -18.00 10.83
CA LEU A 258 -12.89 -17.58 11.42
C LEU A 258 -14.00 -17.35 10.37
N SER A 259 -13.66 -16.86 9.17
CA SER A 259 -14.59 -16.62 8.07
C SER A 259 -13.88 -16.72 6.71
N ARG A 260 -13.53 -17.97 6.36
CA ARG A 260 -12.74 -18.27 5.14
C ARG A 260 -13.27 -17.60 3.86
N PRO A 261 -14.57 -17.64 3.51
CA PRO A 261 -15.05 -17.00 2.29
C PRO A 261 -14.84 -15.48 2.27
N ALA A 262 -15.16 -14.80 3.39
CA ALA A 262 -15.00 -13.35 3.49
C ALA A 262 -13.53 -12.95 3.44
N ALA A 263 -12.65 -13.72 4.09
CA ALA A 263 -11.21 -13.49 4.04
C ALA A 263 -10.63 -13.66 2.64
N ILE A 264 -11.03 -14.70 1.89
CA ILE A 264 -10.57 -14.89 0.49
C ILE A 264 -11.00 -13.70 -0.37
N THR A 265 -12.25 -13.24 -0.26
CA THR A 265 -12.72 -12.06 -0.99
C THR A 265 -11.93 -10.81 -0.63
N ALA A 266 -11.73 -10.53 0.67
CA ALA A 266 -10.97 -9.36 1.10
C ALA A 266 -9.51 -9.40 0.64
N LEU A 267 -8.84 -10.55 0.76
CA LEU A 267 -7.45 -10.73 0.31
C LEU A 267 -7.33 -10.60 -1.21
N SER A 268 -8.34 -11.07 -1.95
CA SER A 268 -8.41 -10.92 -3.41
C SER A 268 -8.48 -9.44 -3.82
N THR A 269 -9.22 -8.62 -3.09
CA THR A 269 -9.27 -7.16 -3.30
C THR A 269 -7.93 -6.51 -2.92
N ILE A 270 -7.37 -6.86 -1.76
CA ILE A 270 -6.12 -6.29 -1.26
C ILE A 270 -4.96 -6.53 -2.23
N VAL A 271 -4.75 -7.77 -2.69
CA VAL A 271 -3.61 -8.09 -3.57
C VAL A 271 -3.65 -7.32 -4.91
N GLN A 272 -4.85 -7.04 -5.40
CA GLN A 272 -5.09 -6.32 -6.66
C GLN A 272 -5.03 -4.78 -6.50
N SER A 273 -5.17 -4.26 -5.29
CA SER A 273 -5.26 -2.82 -5.06
C SER A 273 -3.87 -2.14 -5.10
N PRO A 274 -3.64 -1.18 -6.02
CA PRO A 274 -2.36 -0.47 -6.08
C PRO A 274 -2.16 0.54 -4.94
N THR A 275 -3.21 0.88 -4.19
CA THR A 275 -3.14 1.82 -3.06
C THR A 275 -2.83 1.14 -1.73
N GLU A 276 -2.85 -0.20 -1.69
CA GLU A 276 -2.55 -0.96 -0.47
C GLU A 276 -1.04 -1.08 -0.24
N PRO A 277 -0.58 -1.14 1.02
CA PRO A 277 0.84 -1.33 1.36
C PRO A 277 1.42 -2.59 0.70
N SER A 278 2.63 -2.47 0.14
CA SER A 278 3.30 -3.57 -0.59
C SER A 278 3.47 -4.83 0.27
N VAL A 279 3.76 -4.67 1.56
CA VAL A 279 3.85 -5.76 2.54
C VAL A 279 2.51 -6.50 2.65
N LEU A 280 1.41 -5.76 2.82
CA LEU A 280 0.08 -6.35 2.97
C LEU A 280 -0.35 -7.09 1.69
N ARG A 281 -0.08 -6.52 0.51
CA ARG A 281 -0.34 -7.17 -0.79
C ARG A 281 0.45 -8.47 -0.95
N THR A 282 1.70 -8.47 -0.52
CA THR A 282 2.56 -9.67 -0.54
C THR A 282 2.02 -10.75 0.39
N THR A 283 1.61 -10.38 1.61
CA THR A 283 0.97 -11.31 2.54
C THR A 283 -0.34 -11.85 1.99
N ALA A 284 -1.17 -11.01 1.37
CA ALA A 284 -2.40 -11.44 0.73
C ALA A 284 -2.14 -12.47 -0.39
N ALA A 285 -1.12 -12.25 -1.22
CA ALA A 285 -0.72 -13.21 -2.24
C ALA A 285 -0.34 -14.57 -1.65
N GLN A 286 0.52 -14.58 -0.63
CA GLN A 286 0.96 -15.80 0.07
C GLN A 286 -0.21 -16.58 0.66
N PHE A 287 -1.12 -15.88 1.34
CA PHE A 287 -2.31 -16.47 1.91
C PHE A 287 -3.26 -17.03 0.85
N LEU A 288 -3.53 -16.29 -0.22
CA LEU A 288 -4.38 -16.77 -1.31
C LEU A 288 -3.83 -18.03 -1.96
N GLY A 289 -2.51 -18.13 -2.19
CA GLY A 289 -1.98 -19.37 -2.74
C GLY A 289 -1.86 -20.51 -1.74
N SER A 290 -1.76 -20.23 -0.44
CA SER A 290 -1.92 -21.29 0.56
C SER A 290 -3.35 -21.88 0.56
N VAL A 291 -4.36 -21.04 0.27
CA VAL A 291 -5.75 -21.47 0.11
C VAL A 291 -5.94 -22.26 -1.18
N ASN A 292 -5.31 -21.83 -2.28
CA ASN A 292 -5.37 -22.44 -3.61
C ASN A 292 -6.80 -22.80 -4.07
N SER A 293 -7.78 -21.93 -3.81
CA SER A 293 -9.12 -22.05 -4.41
C SER A 293 -9.13 -21.48 -5.84
N ALA A 294 -10.16 -21.82 -6.64
CA ALA A 294 -10.33 -21.23 -7.98
C ALA A 294 -10.33 -19.70 -7.92
N LEU A 295 -11.14 -19.13 -7.01
CA LEU A 295 -11.19 -17.69 -6.75
C LEU A 295 -9.82 -17.11 -6.37
N SER A 296 -9.04 -17.81 -5.53
CA SER A 296 -7.71 -17.36 -5.13
C SER A 296 -6.73 -17.35 -6.31
N ARG A 297 -6.76 -18.40 -7.15
CA ARG A 297 -5.93 -18.46 -8.36
C ARG A 297 -6.28 -17.36 -9.36
N GLU A 298 -7.57 -17.10 -9.57
CA GLU A 298 -8.04 -16.00 -10.43
C GLU A 298 -7.61 -14.63 -9.91
N ALA A 299 -7.72 -14.40 -8.59
CA ALA A 299 -7.26 -13.17 -7.96
C ALA A 299 -5.74 -12.97 -8.10
N LEU A 300 -4.95 -14.03 -7.89
CA LEU A 300 -3.50 -14.01 -8.09
C LEU A 300 -3.13 -13.75 -9.56
N ALA A 301 -3.81 -14.41 -10.50
CA ALA A 301 -3.61 -14.20 -11.93
C ALA A 301 -3.91 -12.76 -12.36
N SER A 302 -5.02 -12.20 -11.86
CA SER A 302 -5.39 -10.80 -12.08
C SER A 302 -4.36 -9.83 -11.49
N ALA A 303 -3.92 -10.08 -10.25
CA ALA A 303 -2.92 -9.26 -9.59
C ALA A 303 -1.56 -9.30 -10.29
N LEU A 304 -1.12 -10.47 -10.76
CA LEU A 304 0.16 -10.66 -11.44
C LEU A 304 0.30 -9.76 -12.68
N ARG A 305 -0.81 -9.54 -13.40
CA ARG A 305 -0.87 -8.72 -14.62
C ARG A 305 -0.42 -7.28 -14.43
N ASN A 306 -0.86 -6.68 -13.33
CA ASN A 306 -0.62 -5.26 -13.06
C ASN A 306 0.41 -5.05 -11.94
N ALA A 307 0.90 -6.12 -11.33
CA ALA A 307 1.88 -6.04 -10.26
C ALA A 307 3.23 -5.50 -10.78
N PRO A 308 3.90 -4.65 -9.99
CA PRO A 308 5.31 -4.35 -10.19
C PRO A 308 6.16 -5.58 -9.85
N ALA A 309 7.40 -5.62 -10.33
CA ALA A 309 8.33 -6.73 -10.20
C ALA A 309 8.52 -7.23 -8.75
N PRO A 310 8.64 -6.37 -7.72
CA PRO A 310 8.76 -6.84 -6.33
C PRO A 310 7.54 -7.64 -5.85
N LEU A 311 6.36 -7.40 -6.43
CA LEU A 311 5.12 -8.13 -6.12
C LEU A 311 4.87 -9.30 -7.10
N GLN A 312 5.33 -9.21 -8.35
CA GLN A 312 5.21 -10.32 -9.30
C GLN A 312 5.94 -11.58 -8.82
N GLN A 313 7.15 -11.42 -8.26
CA GLN A 313 7.95 -12.56 -7.78
C GLN A 313 7.23 -13.38 -6.70
N PRO A 314 6.74 -12.79 -5.58
CA PRO A 314 6.07 -13.57 -4.55
C PRO A 314 4.74 -14.18 -5.03
N ILE A 315 4.00 -13.49 -5.92
CA ILE A 315 2.79 -14.06 -6.54
C ILE A 315 3.16 -15.29 -7.38
N ALA A 316 4.14 -15.17 -8.28
CA ALA A 316 4.57 -16.25 -9.15
C ALA A 316 5.15 -17.44 -8.38
N LEU A 317 5.97 -17.18 -7.35
CA LEU A 317 6.47 -18.20 -6.44
C LEU A 317 5.33 -18.97 -5.79
N THR A 318 4.29 -18.25 -5.38
CA THR A 318 3.10 -18.82 -4.74
C THR A 318 2.26 -19.65 -5.73
N MET A 319 2.03 -19.15 -6.95
CA MET A 319 1.36 -19.89 -8.02
C MET A 319 2.13 -21.15 -8.44
N ALA A 320 3.45 -21.08 -8.48
CA ALA A 320 4.31 -22.23 -8.78
C ALA A 320 4.28 -23.34 -7.70
N GLY A 321 3.57 -23.15 -6.59
CA GLY A 321 3.45 -24.15 -5.53
C GLY A 321 2.47 -25.30 -5.85
N THR A 322 1.62 -25.16 -6.87
CA THR A 322 0.60 -26.17 -7.21
C THR A 322 0.52 -26.39 -8.74
N PRO A 323 0.11 -27.57 -9.22
CA PRO A 323 0.02 -27.83 -10.67
C PRO A 323 -0.88 -26.83 -11.41
N GLU A 324 -2.06 -26.53 -10.87
CA GLU A 324 -3.02 -25.61 -11.51
C GLU A 324 -2.52 -24.16 -11.51
N GLY A 325 -1.86 -23.75 -10.42
CA GLY A 325 -1.27 -22.41 -10.32
C GLY A 325 -0.08 -22.26 -11.27
N ALA A 326 0.75 -23.30 -11.39
CA ALA A 326 1.93 -23.30 -12.25
C ALA A 326 1.55 -23.30 -13.74
N ASP A 327 0.55 -24.08 -14.15
CA ASP A 327 0.04 -24.04 -15.53
C ASP A 327 -0.58 -22.68 -15.89
N MET A 328 -1.34 -22.09 -14.95
CA MET A 328 -1.86 -20.73 -15.08
C MET A 328 -0.70 -19.70 -15.20
N LEU A 329 0.35 -19.83 -14.39
CA LEU A 329 1.52 -18.96 -14.44
C LEU A 329 2.21 -19.03 -15.82
N LEU A 330 2.47 -20.23 -16.34
CA LEU A 330 3.07 -20.42 -17.67
C LEU A 330 2.18 -19.83 -18.77
N THR A 331 0.86 -19.99 -18.66
CA THR A 331 -0.12 -19.40 -19.59
C THR A 331 -0.11 -17.86 -19.55
N LEU A 332 -0.04 -17.27 -18.36
CA LEU A 332 0.05 -15.81 -18.20
C LEU A 332 1.36 -15.25 -18.77
N ILE A 333 2.47 -15.95 -18.56
CA ILE A 333 3.76 -15.55 -19.13
C ILE A 333 3.74 -15.69 -20.66
N GLY A 334 3.22 -16.80 -21.18
CA GLY A 334 3.09 -17.04 -22.62
C GLY A 334 2.27 -15.98 -23.34
N SER A 335 1.17 -15.53 -22.72
CA SER A 335 0.35 -14.43 -23.23
C SER A 335 0.93 -13.03 -22.97
N GLY A 336 2.09 -12.92 -22.30
CA GLY A 336 2.72 -11.64 -21.98
C GLY A 336 2.01 -10.84 -20.88
N ARG A 337 1.10 -11.49 -20.15
CA ARG A 337 0.42 -10.94 -18.97
C ARG A 337 1.25 -11.05 -17.70
N ALA A 338 2.42 -11.69 -17.76
CA ALA A 338 3.41 -11.72 -16.68
C ALA A 338 4.82 -11.73 -17.29
N SER A 339 5.80 -11.24 -16.54
CA SER A 339 7.19 -11.17 -17.00
C SER A 339 7.77 -12.57 -17.19
N ALA A 340 8.31 -12.84 -18.38
CA ALA A 340 9.02 -14.09 -18.63
C ALA A 340 10.34 -14.22 -17.86
N ARG A 341 10.88 -13.11 -17.32
CA ARG A 341 12.03 -13.14 -16.39
C ARG A 341 11.72 -13.85 -15.07
N LEU A 342 10.45 -14.06 -14.73
CA LEU A 342 10.06 -14.89 -13.58
C LEU A 342 10.53 -16.34 -13.74
N LEU A 343 10.68 -16.81 -14.99
CA LEU A 343 11.23 -18.13 -15.30
C LEU A 343 12.77 -18.17 -15.25
N GLN A 344 13.43 -17.07 -14.94
CA GLN A 344 14.87 -17.04 -14.62
C GLN A 344 15.13 -17.00 -13.10
N ASP A 345 14.07 -16.83 -12.29
CA ASP A 345 14.17 -16.86 -10.83
C ASP A 345 14.31 -18.30 -10.34
N LYS A 346 15.41 -18.58 -9.65
CA LYS A 346 15.75 -19.94 -9.21
C LYS A 346 14.68 -20.57 -8.28
N PRO A 347 14.18 -19.89 -7.23
CA PRO A 347 13.10 -20.40 -6.41
C PRO A 347 11.83 -20.79 -7.19
N ILE A 348 11.45 -20.00 -8.21
CA ILE A 348 10.31 -20.31 -9.08
C ILE A 348 10.60 -21.55 -9.94
N LEU A 349 11.77 -21.60 -10.58
CA LEU A 349 12.18 -22.75 -11.38
C LEU A 349 12.24 -24.05 -10.57
N ASP A 350 12.80 -24.03 -9.37
CA ASP A 350 12.87 -25.20 -8.49
C ASP A 350 11.47 -25.74 -8.17
N ARG A 351 10.48 -24.86 -7.95
CA ARG A 351 9.09 -25.27 -7.74
C ARG A 351 8.44 -25.80 -9.02
N LEU A 352 8.54 -25.09 -10.13
CA LEU A 352 7.98 -25.51 -11.41
C LEU A 352 8.54 -26.89 -11.84
N THR A 353 9.85 -27.10 -11.66
CA THR A 353 10.51 -28.35 -12.05
C THR A 353 10.09 -29.55 -11.21
N SER A 354 9.70 -29.32 -9.95
CA SER A 354 9.20 -30.36 -9.04
C SER A 354 7.76 -30.82 -9.30
N LEU A 355 6.98 -30.08 -10.09
CA LEU A 355 5.56 -30.37 -10.33
C LEU A 355 5.32 -31.19 -11.61
N PRO A 356 4.31 -32.08 -11.65
CA PRO A 356 3.99 -32.87 -12.84
C PRO A 356 3.17 -32.05 -13.86
N ILE A 357 3.85 -31.22 -14.66
CA ILE A 357 3.23 -30.36 -15.69
C ILE A 357 3.70 -30.81 -17.09
N ALA A 358 2.75 -31.01 -18.00
CA ALA A 358 3.05 -31.39 -19.38
C ALA A 358 3.80 -30.28 -20.13
N ASP A 359 4.80 -30.67 -20.93
CA ASP A 359 5.59 -29.82 -21.83
C ASP A 359 6.26 -28.62 -21.15
N ARG A 360 6.40 -28.67 -19.82
CA ARG A 360 6.95 -27.58 -19.00
C ARG A 360 8.34 -27.15 -19.44
N ALA A 361 9.23 -28.11 -19.68
CA ALA A 361 10.62 -27.81 -20.03
C ALA A 361 10.71 -27.04 -21.35
N GLU A 362 9.98 -27.50 -22.36
CA GLU A 362 9.86 -26.85 -23.67
C GLU A 362 9.24 -25.45 -23.55
N LYS A 363 8.14 -25.31 -22.81
CA LYS A 363 7.52 -24.00 -22.55
C LYS A 363 8.49 -23.03 -21.86
N ILE A 364 9.24 -23.48 -20.85
CA ILE A 364 10.20 -22.61 -20.15
C ILE A 364 11.31 -22.19 -21.10
N GLU A 365 11.84 -23.11 -21.90
CA GLU A 365 12.89 -22.83 -22.88
C GLU A 365 12.41 -21.82 -23.93
N GLU A 366 11.24 -22.03 -24.52
CA GLU A 366 10.62 -21.14 -25.50
C GLU A 366 10.40 -19.73 -24.92
N LEU A 367 9.83 -19.64 -23.72
CA LEU A 367 9.49 -18.36 -23.08
C LEU A 367 10.73 -17.59 -22.61
N THR A 368 11.84 -18.27 -22.34
CA THR A 368 13.09 -17.63 -21.91
C THR A 368 14.08 -17.38 -23.03
N GLN A 369 13.82 -17.91 -24.23
CA GLN A 369 14.72 -17.78 -25.37
C GLN A 369 14.96 -16.31 -25.74
N GLY A 370 16.24 -15.91 -25.73
CA GLY A 370 16.68 -14.56 -26.10
C GLY A 370 16.28 -13.46 -25.12
N LEU A 371 15.81 -13.80 -23.91
CA LEU A 371 15.53 -12.81 -22.87
C LEU A 371 16.83 -12.22 -22.29
N PRO A 372 16.94 -10.89 -22.19
CA PRO A 372 18.05 -10.28 -21.47
C PRO A 372 17.95 -10.61 -19.98
N ALA A 373 19.11 -10.72 -19.33
CA ALA A 373 19.18 -10.83 -17.88
C ALA A 373 18.55 -9.58 -17.22
N ALA A 374 18.09 -9.75 -15.98
CA ALA A 374 17.58 -8.62 -15.22
C ALA A 374 18.69 -7.58 -14.98
N ASP A 375 18.46 -6.33 -15.40
CA ASP A 375 19.37 -5.22 -15.13
C ASP A 375 19.13 -4.67 -13.72
N ASP A 376 20.08 -4.91 -12.83
CA ASP A 376 20.02 -4.43 -11.45
C ASP A 376 20.06 -2.89 -11.36
N ARG A 377 20.66 -2.21 -12.35
CA ARG A 377 20.64 -0.73 -12.44
C ARG A 377 19.22 -0.21 -12.58
N LEU A 378 18.41 -0.81 -13.46
CA LEU A 378 17.02 -0.40 -13.66
C LEU A 378 16.19 -0.65 -12.41
N LYS A 379 16.42 -1.77 -11.70
CA LYS A 379 15.77 -2.03 -10.41
C LYS A 379 16.09 -0.94 -9.38
N GLN A 380 17.37 -0.58 -9.24
CA GLN A 380 17.80 0.49 -8.33
C GLN A 380 17.21 1.84 -8.73
N LEU A 381 17.11 2.13 -10.03
CA LEU A 381 16.50 3.34 -10.54
C LEU A 381 15.02 3.41 -10.16
N ILE A 382 14.25 2.35 -10.39
CA ILE A 382 12.82 2.28 -10.04
C ILE A 382 12.63 2.53 -8.53
N VAL A 383 13.41 1.87 -7.68
CA VAL A 383 13.34 2.04 -6.21
C VAL A 383 13.71 3.47 -5.80
N LYS A 384 14.77 4.05 -6.37
CA LYS A 384 15.19 5.44 -6.12
C LYS A 384 14.07 6.42 -6.48
N PHE A 385 13.44 6.23 -7.64
CA PHE A 385 12.38 7.12 -8.12
C PHE A 385 11.09 6.97 -7.32
N SER A 386 10.65 5.74 -7.03
CA SER A 386 9.40 5.49 -6.30
C SER A 386 9.46 6.06 -4.88
N SER A 387 10.58 5.87 -4.18
CA SER A 387 10.79 6.37 -2.81
C SER A 387 10.81 7.91 -2.71
N ASN A 388 11.26 8.60 -3.77
CA ASN A 388 11.36 10.06 -3.77
C ASN A 388 10.22 10.76 -4.52
N PHE A 389 9.18 10.04 -4.95
CA PHE A 389 8.19 10.55 -5.90
C PHE A 389 7.37 11.75 -5.38
N THR A 390 7.13 11.82 -4.07
CA THR A 390 6.30 12.86 -3.41
C THR A 390 6.94 14.24 -3.32
N ASN A 391 8.27 14.36 -3.48
CA ASN A 391 9.00 15.62 -3.37
C ASN A 391 9.22 16.30 -4.74
N SER A 392 8.16 16.75 -5.45
CA SER A 392 8.43 17.43 -6.73
C SER A 392 7.50 18.55 -7.15
N GLU A 393 8.11 19.52 -7.83
CA GLU A 393 7.49 20.63 -8.58
C GLU A 393 6.92 20.20 -9.95
N ALA A 394 6.92 18.91 -10.29
CA ALA A 394 6.54 18.43 -11.62
C ALA A 394 5.03 18.62 -11.88
N THR A 395 4.69 19.42 -12.90
CA THR A 395 3.28 19.67 -13.27
C THR A 395 2.79 18.75 -14.40
N PRO A 396 1.47 18.55 -14.53
CA PRO A 396 0.89 17.79 -15.64
C PRO A 396 1.27 18.33 -17.03
N GLU A 397 1.45 19.64 -17.17
CA GLU A 397 1.83 20.30 -18.42
C GLU A 397 3.25 19.93 -18.85
N MET A 398 4.19 19.87 -17.90
CA MET A 398 5.55 19.38 -18.15
C MET A 398 5.50 17.92 -18.60
N GLY A 399 4.68 17.09 -17.95
CA GLY A 399 4.53 15.69 -18.31
C GLY A 399 3.92 15.48 -19.69
N LEU A 400 2.92 16.29 -20.06
CA LEU A 400 2.35 16.29 -21.40
C LEU A 400 3.37 16.68 -22.47
N ALA A 401 4.26 17.64 -22.18
CA ALA A 401 5.33 18.01 -23.11
C ALA A 401 6.32 16.84 -23.34
N VAL A 402 6.70 16.12 -22.28
CA VAL A 402 7.54 14.91 -22.40
C VAL A 402 6.82 13.82 -23.16
N PHE A 403 5.53 13.57 -22.88
CA PHE A 403 4.71 12.60 -23.61
C PHE A 403 4.65 12.90 -25.12
N LYS A 404 4.41 14.17 -25.49
CA LYS A 404 4.39 14.61 -26.90
C LYS A 404 5.75 14.47 -27.59
N LYS A 405 6.85 14.56 -26.84
CA LYS A 405 8.19 14.40 -27.38
C LYS A 405 8.57 12.94 -27.59
N SER A 406 8.25 12.07 -26.63
CA SER A 406 8.87 10.75 -26.53
C SER A 406 7.90 9.56 -26.67
N CYS A 407 6.59 9.77 -26.51
CA CYS A 407 5.61 8.67 -26.45
C CYS A 407 4.56 8.74 -27.56
N VAL A 408 4.15 9.94 -27.98
CA VAL A 408 3.01 10.16 -28.89
C VAL A 408 3.20 9.55 -30.29
N ALA A 409 4.44 9.33 -30.72
CA ALA A 409 4.73 8.70 -32.02
C ALA A 409 4.19 7.26 -32.09
N CYS A 410 4.21 6.55 -30.96
CA CYS A 410 3.78 5.15 -30.89
C CYS A 410 2.47 4.98 -30.11
N HIS A 411 2.27 5.75 -29.04
CA HIS A 411 1.14 5.58 -28.11
C HIS A 411 0.09 6.67 -28.27
N ARG A 412 -1.13 6.33 -27.84
CA ARG A 412 -2.31 7.17 -27.93
C ARG A 412 -2.97 7.41 -26.58
N ILE A 413 -3.43 8.63 -26.34
CA ILE A 413 -4.30 9.01 -25.20
C ILE A 413 -5.41 9.90 -25.75
N ASN A 414 -6.67 9.68 -25.35
CA ASN A 414 -7.82 10.44 -25.85
C ASN A 414 -7.88 10.53 -27.39
N ASP A 415 -7.60 9.42 -28.07
CA ASP A 415 -7.51 9.31 -29.53
C ASP A 415 -6.38 10.15 -30.21
N GLU A 416 -5.53 10.84 -29.46
CA GLU A 416 -4.37 11.58 -29.98
C GLU A 416 -3.07 10.77 -29.88
N GLY A 417 -2.40 10.57 -31.02
CA GLY A 417 -1.09 9.89 -31.12
C GLY A 417 -1.06 8.70 -32.09
N GLY A 418 0.01 7.90 -31.99
CA GLY A 418 0.29 6.76 -32.86
C GLY A 418 -0.55 5.52 -32.56
N LYS A 419 -0.50 4.55 -33.48
CA LYS A 419 -1.22 3.26 -33.37
C LYS A 419 -0.28 2.05 -33.34
N VAL A 420 1.02 2.28 -33.14
CA VAL A 420 2.02 1.20 -33.06
C VAL A 420 2.01 0.57 -31.67
N GLY A 421 2.06 1.39 -30.61
CA GLY A 421 1.97 0.93 -29.23
C GLY A 421 0.52 0.81 -28.75
N PRO A 422 0.29 0.17 -27.59
CA PRO A 422 -1.02 0.16 -26.96
C PRO A 422 -1.51 1.57 -26.62
N GLN A 423 -2.82 1.75 -26.64
CA GLN A 423 -3.47 2.93 -26.10
C GLN A 423 -3.27 3.01 -24.58
N LEU A 424 -3.02 4.23 -24.08
CA LEU A 424 -2.65 4.49 -22.68
C LEU A 424 -3.78 5.14 -21.86
N ASP A 425 -5.00 5.22 -22.39
CA ASP A 425 -6.16 5.59 -21.60
C ASP A 425 -6.37 4.58 -20.46
N GLY A 426 -6.49 5.10 -19.23
CA GLY A 426 -6.63 4.29 -18.03
C GLY A 426 -5.31 3.75 -17.47
N VAL A 427 -4.15 4.06 -18.10
CA VAL A 427 -2.84 3.53 -17.67
C VAL A 427 -2.50 3.93 -16.22
N GLY A 428 -3.05 5.04 -15.73
CA GLY A 428 -2.85 5.50 -14.35
C GLY A 428 -3.33 4.52 -13.28
N HIS A 429 -4.25 3.58 -13.61
CA HIS A 429 -4.70 2.54 -12.70
C HIS A 429 -3.63 1.49 -12.37
N ARG A 430 -2.55 1.42 -13.16
CA ARG A 430 -1.42 0.50 -12.89
C ARG A 430 -0.63 0.90 -11.65
N GLY A 431 -0.68 2.16 -11.25
CA GLY A 431 0.09 2.71 -10.13
C GLY A 431 1.54 3.04 -10.49
N LEU A 432 2.20 3.74 -9.56
CA LEU A 432 3.51 4.38 -9.76
C LEU A 432 4.61 3.38 -10.15
N GLU A 433 4.84 2.36 -9.32
CA GLU A 433 5.94 1.42 -9.51
C GLU A 433 5.82 0.67 -10.84
N ARG A 434 4.59 0.28 -11.20
CA ARG A 434 4.33 -0.43 -12.44
C ARG A 434 4.55 0.45 -13.68
N LEU A 435 4.14 1.71 -13.62
CA LEU A 435 4.40 2.67 -14.70
C LEU A 435 5.89 2.94 -14.89
N LEU A 436 6.65 3.09 -13.79
CA LEU A 436 8.10 3.24 -13.84
C LEU A 436 8.75 2.03 -14.53
N GLU A 437 8.31 0.82 -14.22
CA GLU A 437 8.78 -0.39 -14.89
C GLU A 437 8.46 -0.42 -16.38
N ASP A 438 7.22 -0.12 -16.77
CA ASP A 438 6.80 -0.13 -18.17
C ASP A 438 7.62 0.89 -19.01
N VAL A 439 8.01 2.02 -18.41
CA VAL A 439 8.79 3.08 -19.07
C VAL A 439 10.30 2.77 -19.08
N LEU A 440 10.86 2.34 -17.95
CA LEU A 440 12.31 2.17 -17.77
C LEU A 440 12.81 0.81 -18.26
N ASP A 441 11.97 -0.21 -18.25
CA ASP A 441 12.31 -1.58 -18.63
C ASP A 441 11.22 -2.17 -19.54
N PRO A 442 11.04 -1.62 -20.77
CA PRO A 442 9.90 -1.96 -21.65
C PRO A 442 9.90 -3.42 -22.14
N ASN A 443 11.03 -4.13 -22.01
CA ASN A 443 11.16 -5.55 -22.34
C ASN A 443 10.77 -6.48 -21.18
N ARG A 444 10.46 -5.95 -19.99
CA ARG A 444 10.13 -6.77 -18.82
C ARG A 444 8.78 -7.46 -18.99
N ASN A 445 7.77 -6.74 -19.47
CA ASN A 445 6.41 -7.23 -19.62
C ASN A 445 5.87 -6.85 -21.00
N VAL A 446 6.03 -7.75 -21.96
CA VAL A 446 5.58 -7.55 -23.34
C VAL A 446 4.38 -8.44 -23.60
N ASP A 447 3.20 -7.83 -23.72
CA ASP A 447 1.98 -8.52 -24.14
C ASP A 447 2.22 -9.19 -25.50
N ALA A 448 1.75 -10.41 -25.68
CA ALA A 448 1.99 -11.19 -26.89
C ALA A 448 1.54 -10.45 -28.17
N ALA A 449 0.48 -9.63 -28.08
CA ALA A 449 -0.01 -8.82 -29.19
C ALA A 449 0.92 -7.67 -29.59
N PHE A 450 1.88 -7.30 -28.74
CA PHE A 450 2.80 -6.19 -28.94
C PHE A 450 4.27 -6.64 -29.05
N ARG A 451 4.52 -7.94 -29.26
CA ARG A 451 5.84 -8.50 -29.50
C ARG A 451 6.38 -8.10 -30.87
N ALA A 452 7.65 -7.69 -30.90
CA ALA A 452 8.29 -7.30 -32.16
C ALA A 452 8.46 -8.50 -33.10
N SER A 453 8.31 -8.26 -34.39
CA SER A 453 8.70 -9.17 -35.47
C SER A 453 10.03 -8.70 -36.06
N VAL A 454 10.90 -9.66 -36.35
CA VAL A 454 12.16 -9.46 -37.08
C VAL A 454 11.97 -10.06 -38.47
N VAL A 455 12.01 -9.22 -39.50
CA VAL A 455 11.85 -9.62 -40.89
C VAL A 455 13.21 -9.52 -41.57
N ALA A 456 13.75 -10.67 -41.96
CA ALA A 456 14.92 -10.75 -42.83
C ALA A 456 14.43 -10.69 -44.28
N LYS A 457 14.97 -9.74 -45.05
CA LYS A 457 14.67 -9.57 -46.47
C LYS A 457 15.72 -10.28 -47.32
N LYS A 458 15.34 -10.69 -48.52
CA LYS A 458 16.22 -11.35 -49.51
C LYS A 458 17.38 -10.48 -49.99
N ASP A 459 17.29 -9.16 -49.81
CA ASP A 459 18.37 -8.20 -50.10
C ASP A 459 19.40 -8.11 -48.95
N GLY A 460 19.23 -8.89 -47.88
CA GLY A 460 20.09 -8.92 -46.70
C GLY A 460 19.73 -7.87 -45.64
N LEU A 461 18.74 -7.01 -45.88
CA LEU A 461 18.29 -6.03 -44.88
C LEU A 461 17.39 -6.71 -43.82
N VAL A 462 17.52 -6.25 -42.58
CA VAL A 462 16.68 -6.71 -41.46
C VAL A 462 15.83 -5.55 -40.97
N VAL A 463 14.51 -5.77 -40.91
CA VAL A 463 13.56 -4.81 -40.38
C VAL A 463 12.95 -5.37 -39.11
N THR A 464 13.01 -4.60 -38.02
CA THR A 464 12.40 -4.94 -36.74
C THR A 464 11.28 -3.97 -36.42
N GLY A 465 10.10 -4.49 -36.09
CA GLY A 465 8.93 -3.68 -35.73
C GLY A 465 7.75 -4.54 -35.32
N LEU A 466 6.69 -3.91 -34.82
CA LEU A 466 5.44 -4.61 -34.51
C LEU A 466 4.68 -4.93 -35.80
N LYS A 467 4.28 -6.19 -36.01
CA LYS A 467 3.39 -6.52 -37.13
C LYS A 467 2.00 -5.94 -36.89
N LEU A 468 1.62 -4.93 -37.66
CA LEU A 468 0.33 -4.23 -37.51
C LEU A 468 -0.78 -4.97 -38.25
N ARG A 469 -0.52 -5.42 -39.48
CA ARG A 469 -1.49 -6.08 -40.36
C ARG A 469 -0.83 -6.67 -41.61
N ASP A 470 -1.55 -7.58 -42.24
CA ASP A 470 -1.29 -8.01 -43.61
C ASP A 470 -2.23 -7.24 -44.56
N GLU A 471 -1.69 -6.65 -45.62
CA GLU A 471 -2.43 -5.93 -46.66
C GLU A 471 -2.14 -6.56 -48.03
N GLY A 472 -2.99 -7.49 -48.44
CA GLY A 472 -2.80 -8.25 -49.69
C GLY A 472 -1.51 -9.06 -49.64
N LYS A 473 -0.54 -8.72 -50.50
CA LYS A 473 0.79 -9.34 -50.54
C LYS A 473 1.86 -8.52 -49.82
N THR A 474 1.47 -7.68 -48.86
CA THR A 474 2.39 -6.79 -48.12
C THR A 474 2.22 -7.00 -46.62
N VAL A 475 3.32 -7.15 -45.90
CA VAL A 475 3.35 -7.09 -44.44
C VAL A 475 3.59 -5.64 -44.02
N VAL A 476 2.75 -5.13 -43.12
CA VAL A 476 2.93 -3.78 -42.56
C VAL A 476 3.44 -3.88 -41.13
N LEU A 477 4.63 -3.33 -40.89
CA LEU A 477 5.26 -3.23 -39.57
C LEU A 477 5.21 -1.80 -39.05
N GLY A 478 5.05 -1.61 -37.74
CA GLY A 478 5.31 -0.35 -37.05
C GLY A 478 6.70 -0.38 -36.43
N ASP A 479 7.59 0.53 -36.84
CA ASP A 479 8.95 0.59 -36.31
C ASP A 479 9.04 1.33 -34.96
N HIS A 480 10.24 1.36 -34.37
CA HIS A 480 10.53 2.04 -33.11
C HIS A 480 10.39 3.58 -33.17
N LEU A 481 10.26 4.16 -34.37
CA LEU A 481 10.01 5.58 -34.59
C LEU A 481 8.51 5.88 -34.78
N GLY A 482 7.65 4.87 -34.69
CA GLY A 482 6.21 5.00 -34.90
C GLY A 482 5.78 5.02 -36.37
N LYS A 483 6.66 4.67 -37.30
CA LYS A 483 6.38 4.68 -38.74
C LYS A 483 5.94 3.32 -39.24
N GLU A 484 5.02 3.32 -40.21
CA GLU A 484 4.65 2.11 -40.93
C GLU A 484 5.68 1.79 -42.03
N VAL A 485 6.29 0.61 -41.95
CA VAL A 485 7.15 0.02 -42.96
C VAL A 485 6.38 -1.06 -43.69
N ARG A 486 6.34 -0.97 -45.02
CA ARG A 486 5.57 -1.88 -45.88
C ARG A 486 6.55 -2.78 -46.62
N ILE A 487 6.44 -4.09 -46.41
CA ILE A 487 7.38 -5.08 -46.96
C ILE A 487 6.59 -6.08 -47.83
N PRO A 488 6.79 -6.10 -49.16
CA PRO A 488 6.20 -7.11 -50.03
C PRO A 488 6.61 -8.52 -49.62
N LEU A 489 5.69 -9.48 -49.61
CA LEU A 489 5.95 -10.88 -49.25
C LEU A 489 7.05 -11.52 -50.12
N GLU A 490 7.20 -11.06 -51.37
CA GLU A 490 8.24 -11.54 -52.27
C GLU A 490 9.65 -11.11 -51.89
N GLU A 491 9.79 -10.02 -51.12
CA GLU A 491 11.06 -9.54 -50.58
C GLU A 491 11.44 -10.23 -49.26
N ILE A 492 10.50 -10.93 -48.62
CA ILE A 492 10.72 -11.58 -47.32
C ILE A 492 11.41 -12.93 -47.52
N GLU A 493 12.47 -13.14 -46.76
CA GLU A 493 13.15 -14.43 -46.62
C GLU A 493 12.65 -15.17 -45.37
N GLU A 494 12.62 -14.48 -44.22
CA GLU A 494 12.21 -15.05 -42.94
C GLU A 494 11.46 -14.00 -42.10
N VAL A 495 10.45 -14.44 -41.36
CA VAL A 495 9.82 -13.65 -40.30
C VAL A 495 9.93 -14.41 -38.99
N ARG A 496 10.60 -13.81 -38.00
CA ARG A 496 10.75 -14.37 -36.66
C ARG A 496 10.05 -13.49 -35.63
N LEU A 497 9.23 -14.09 -34.78
CA LEU A 497 8.65 -13.41 -33.63
C LEU A 497 9.70 -13.30 -32.51
N SER A 498 9.82 -12.13 -31.91
CA SER A 498 10.70 -11.86 -30.76
C SER A 498 9.87 -11.78 -29.48
N ASN A 499 10.45 -12.18 -28.34
CA ASN A 499 9.86 -11.94 -27.02
C ASN A 499 10.06 -10.49 -26.52
N LEU A 500 10.68 -9.64 -27.35
CA LEU A 500 11.03 -8.25 -27.01
C LEU A 500 9.99 -7.25 -27.51
N SER A 501 9.98 -6.09 -26.87
CA SER A 501 9.17 -4.93 -27.23
C SER A 501 9.77 -4.20 -28.44
N PRO A 502 8.95 -3.59 -29.30
CA PRO A 502 9.41 -2.62 -30.30
C PRO A 502 9.91 -1.31 -29.65
N MET A 503 9.60 -1.06 -28.38
CA MET A 503 10.09 0.11 -27.65
C MET A 503 11.60 -0.04 -27.33
N PRO A 504 12.42 1.00 -27.53
CA PRO A 504 13.87 0.92 -27.31
C PRO A 504 14.25 0.52 -25.88
N SER A 505 15.21 -0.40 -25.72
CA SER A 505 15.69 -0.85 -24.41
C SER A 505 16.47 0.22 -23.63
N ASN A 506 17.03 1.21 -24.32
CA ASN A 506 17.79 2.32 -23.74
C ASN A 506 16.90 3.55 -23.46
N PHE A 507 15.58 3.41 -23.41
CA PHE A 507 14.68 4.54 -23.18
C PHE A 507 14.95 5.25 -21.85
N ALA A 508 15.35 4.49 -20.81
CA ALA A 508 15.78 5.02 -19.52
C ALA A 508 16.95 6.02 -19.64
N ASP A 509 17.80 5.89 -20.66
CA ASP A 509 18.96 6.76 -20.86
C ASP A 509 18.60 8.02 -21.69
N GLN A 510 17.38 8.08 -22.25
CA GLN A 510 16.87 9.22 -23.04
C GLN A 510 16.07 10.23 -22.20
N LEU A 511 15.71 9.88 -20.96
CA LEU A 511 14.97 10.73 -20.05
C LEU A 511 15.85 11.11 -18.85
N ASN A 512 15.93 12.40 -18.54
CA ASN A 512 16.48 12.83 -17.26
C ASN A 512 15.46 12.64 -16.13
N GLU A 513 15.91 12.80 -14.88
CA GLU A 513 15.08 12.57 -13.69
C GLU A 513 13.86 13.49 -13.59
N ALA A 514 13.97 14.74 -14.04
CA ALA A 514 12.85 15.67 -14.07
C ALA A 514 11.80 15.27 -15.12
N ASP A 515 12.25 14.93 -16.33
CA ASP A 515 11.38 14.53 -17.44
C ASP A 515 10.64 13.22 -17.13
N LEU A 516 11.35 12.22 -16.58
CA LEU A 516 10.73 10.95 -16.18
C LEU A 516 9.64 11.18 -15.14
N ARG A 517 9.93 12.02 -14.14
CA ARG A 517 8.97 12.32 -13.09
C ARG A 517 7.74 13.04 -13.62
N ALA A 518 7.94 14.07 -14.44
CA ALA A 518 6.84 14.79 -15.07
C ALA A 518 5.98 13.87 -15.93
N LEU A 519 6.60 13.01 -16.76
CA LEU A 519 5.92 12.01 -17.56
C LEU A 519 5.06 11.07 -16.71
N VAL A 520 5.64 10.48 -15.65
CA VAL A 520 4.92 9.55 -14.78
C VAL A 520 3.79 10.24 -14.01
N THR A 521 3.97 11.48 -13.56
CA THR A 521 2.90 12.30 -12.97
C THR A 521 1.73 12.46 -13.94
N TYR A 522 2.01 12.79 -15.20
CA TYR A 522 0.98 12.90 -16.24
C TYR A 522 0.28 11.56 -16.52
N LEU A 523 1.03 10.45 -16.61
CA LEU A 523 0.48 9.12 -16.85
C LEU A 523 -0.40 8.61 -15.69
N LEU A 524 -0.03 8.91 -14.44
CA LEU A 524 -0.82 8.56 -13.25
C LEU A 524 -2.19 9.25 -13.22
N GLN A 525 -2.34 10.39 -13.89
CA GLN A 525 -3.60 11.11 -14.00
C GLN A 525 -4.52 10.54 -15.10
N GLN A 526 -4.01 9.71 -16.00
CA GLN A 526 -4.78 9.08 -17.08
C GLN A 526 -5.60 7.90 -16.55
N LYS A 527 -6.62 8.19 -15.73
CA LYS A 527 -7.52 7.21 -15.12
C LYS A 527 -8.83 7.01 -15.88
N GLN A 528 -9.08 7.82 -16.91
CA GLN A 528 -10.28 7.70 -17.72
C GLN A 528 -10.19 6.45 -18.60
N ALA A 529 -11.27 5.67 -18.66
CA ALA A 529 -11.36 4.54 -19.59
C ALA A 529 -11.42 5.04 -21.04
N VAL A 530 -11.03 4.18 -21.97
CA VAL A 530 -11.18 4.39 -23.41
C VAL A 530 -12.60 4.89 -23.69
N LYS A 531 -12.75 6.11 -24.25
CA LYS A 531 -14.04 6.56 -24.75
C LYS A 531 -14.45 5.59 -25.86
N ALA A 532 -15.58 4.92 -25.69
CA ALA A 532 -16.14 4.09 -26.75
C ALA A 532 -16.39 5.00 -27.95
N SER A 533 -15.64 4.80 -29.03
CA SER A 533 -15.90 5.49 -30.29
C SER A 533 -17.26 5.03 -30.79
N THR A 534 -18.23 5.94 -30.78
CA THR A 534 -19.49 5.72 -31.49
C THR A 534 -19.11 5.57 -32.97
N PRO A 535 -19.45 4.47 -33.65
CA PRO A 535 -19.11 4.32 -35.05
C PRO A 535 -19.80 5.45 -35.81
N LYS A 536 -19.01 6.34 -36.43
CA LYS A 536 -19.54 7.21 -37.48
C LYS A 536 -19.93 6.31 -38.64
N LEU A 537 -21.24 6.12 -38.78
CA LEU A 537 -21.85 5.75 -40.06
C LEU A 537 -21.68 6.96 -40.98
N GLU A 538 -20.67 6.92 -41.84
CA GLU A 538 -20.59 7.72 -43.06
C GLU A 538 -20.40 6.78 -44.25
#